data_AF-A0A535M679-F1
#
_entry.id   AF-A0A535M679-F1
#
_cell.length_a   1.000
_cell.length_b   1.000
_cell.length_c   1.000
_cell.angle_alpha   90.00
_cell.angle_beta   90.00
_cell.angle_gamma   90.00
#
_symmetry.space_group_name_H-M   'P 1'
#
loop_
_entity.id
_entity.type
_entity.pdbx_description
1 polymer ?
#
loop_
_entity_poly.entity_id
_entity_poly.type
_entity_poly.pdbx_seq_one_letter_code
_entity_poly.pdbx_strand_id
1 'polypeptide(L)'
;MAWCDETFQVQLARPASWSLDPSDPHRFITAGTFLLVSARGSGPGPQPSGLKPPTLTFLCSLAANHVLKPFGTNPPIQMLLIQGHEGCLIMAVDQQRNMAELVVRFPTPRLSYEFLTVDTDVLTMRQVIPTIRFTDESWLTWAQLDRMHPVLQQSDGLAPLAPDPGAPDRLSFCAPGAIRSSTDGGVSWSDVSVQAAVAASLATDYPIVALGPNPQPFSSPVCDQGIVDPGHQSVAYASFDVVRRGQVPPPFSRTAYQTLDGGRHWQTVPVPAGSTMADFGGFAVVGPTVEAIFYRSDIRAFTLSPTQIWIVEKTTDGGLHWTTGNQTCPSVGPCATWSPARWANCAGGVIAAQWVQYSQNHGATWAIPLLPDVVHHCLPA
;
A
#
# COMPACT_ATOMS: atom_id res chain seq x y z
N MET A 1 -3.98 28.00 -9.97
CA MET A 1 -3.69 26.57 -10.19
C MET A 1 -4.25 25.80 -9.03
N ALA A 2 -4.87 24.64 -9.27
CA ALA A 2 -5.28 23.76 -8.18
C ALA A 2 -4.03 23.16 -7.52
N TRP A 3 -4.06 23.05 -6.20
CA TRP A 3 -3.08 22.33 -5.40
C TRP A 3 -3.83 21.42 -4.45
N CYS A 4 -3.33 20.20 -4.30
CA CYS A 4 -3.87 19.21 -3.39
C CYS A 4 -2.89 19.06 -2.22
N ASP A 5 -3.42 19.22 -1.02
CA ASP A 5 -2.75 18.82 0.21
C ASP A 5 -3.12 17.37 0.50
N GLU A 6 -2.19 16.45 0.28
CA GLU A 6 -2.41 15.01 0.46
C GLU A 6 -2.58 14.62 1.94
N THR A 7 -2.01 15.40 2.87
CA THR A 7 -2.11 15.14 4.31
C THR A 7 -3.51 15.45 4.81
N PHE A 8 -4.08 16.60 4.39
CA PHE A 8 -5.41 17.04 4.81
C PHE A 8 -6.52 16.69 3.82
N GLN A 9 -6.19 16.08 2.67
CA GLN A 9 -7.14 15.66 1.64
C GLN A 9 -8.05 16.83 1.21
N VAL A 10 -7.41 17.97 0.94
CA VAL A 10 -8.08 19.18 0.49
C VAL A 10 -7.42 19.71 -0.77
N GLN A 11 -8.23 19.99 -1.76
CA GLN A 11 -7.83 20.74 -2.94
C GLN A 11 -8.27 22.19 -2.79
N LEU A 12 -7.39 23.12 -3.15
CA LEU A 12 -7.68 24.53 -3.20
C LEU A 12 -6.85 25.23 -4.29
N ALA A 13 -7.31 26.39 -4.75
CA ALA A 13 -6.59 27.19 -5.72
C ALA A 13 -5.51 28.03 -5.05
N ARG A 14 -4.34 28.07 -5.67
CA ARG A 14 -3.27 29.02 -5.36
C ARG A 14 -2.86 29.83 -6.59
N PRO A 15 -2.34 31.05 -6.43
CA PRO A 15 -1.72 31.78 -7.53
C PRO A 15 -0.47 31.04 -8.05
N ALA A 16 -0.22 31.16 -9.36
CA ALA A 16 0.91 30.47 -10.00
C ALA A 16 2.27 30.96 -9.53
N SER A 17 2.36 32.22 -9.10
CA SER A 17 3.57 32.89 -8.63
C SER A 17 4.00 32.51 -7.21
N TRP A 18 3.22 31.69 -6.51
CA TRP A 18 3.49 31.32 -5.13
C TRP A 18 4.38 30.08 -5.06
N SER A 19 5.41 30.13 -4.21
CA SER A 19 6.32 29.02 -3.95
C SER A 19 5.96 28.31 -2.66
N LEU A 20 6.10 26.98 -2.65
CA LEU A 20 6.00 26.19 -1.42
C LEU A 20 7.12 26.59 -0.45
N ASP A 21 6.80 26.70 0.83
CA ASP A 21 7.80 26.89 1.88
C ASP A 21 8.62 25.58 2.02
N PRO A 22 9.95 25.60 1.81
CA PRO A 22 10.77 24.39 1.96
C PRO A 22 10.73 23.77 3.35
N SER A 23 10.34 24.53 4.37
CA SER A 23 10.27 24.08 5.76
C SER A 23 8.89 23.55 6.17
N ASP A 24 7.86 23.80 5.38
CA ASP A 24 6.49 23.37 5.67
C ASP A 24 5.72 23.08 4.36
N PRO A 25 5.47 21.80 4.04
CA PRO A 25 4.81 21.41 2.80
C PRO A 25 3.32 21.80 2.75
N HIS A 26 2.77 22.34 3.83
CA HIS A 26 1.38 22.83 3.91
C HIS A 26 1.29 24.35 3.76
N ARG A 27 2.43 25.01 3.53
CA ARG A 27 2.54 26.46 3.48
C ARG A 27 3.09 26.94 2.14
N PHE A 28 2.43 27.94 1.59
CA PHE A 28 2.95 28.73 0.48
C PHE A 28 3.34 30.12 0.98
N ILE A 29 4.41 30.66 0.41
CA ILE A 29 4.93 31.99 0.72
C ILE A 29 5.13 32.79 -0.56
N THR A 30 4.86 34.09 -0.49
CA THR A 30 5.29 35.09 -1.46
C THR A 30 5.58 36.41 -0.74
N ALA A 31 6.08 37.43 -1.43
CA ALA A 31 6.55 38.67 -0.82
C ALA A 31 5.46 39.33 0.06
N GLY A 32 5.56 39.12 1.38
CA GLY A 32 4.68 39.71 2.39
C GLY A 32 3.36 38.97 2.66
N THR A 33 3.10 37.80 2.07
CA THR A 33 1.90 36.99 2.38
C THR A 33 2.20 35.48 2.37
N PHE A 34 1.27 34.72 2.94
CA PHE A 34 1.33 33.26 3.00
C PHE A 34 -0.07 32.66 2.85
N LEU A 35 -0.12 31.38 2.53
CA LEU A 35 -1.29 30.52 2.67
C LEU A 35 -0.83 29.28 3.41
N LEU A 36 -1.41 29.05 4.58
CA LEU A 36 -1.14 27.89 5.40
C LEU A 36 -2.41 27.05 5.48
N VAL A 37 -2.27 25.76 5.19
CA VAL A 37 -3.28 24.76 5.50
C VAL A 37 -2.82 23.99 6.72
N SER A 38 -3.72 23.79 7.67
CA SER A 38 -3.46 23.01 8.88
C SER A 38 -4.75 22.34 9.34
N ALA A 39 -4.68 21.57 10.42
CA ALA A 39 -5.85 20.91 10.98
C ALA A 39 -5.87 20.97 12.51
N ARG A 40 -7.07 21.00 13.07
CA ARG A 40 -7.34 20.99 14.52
C ARG A 40 -8.22 19.80 14.87
N GLY A 41 -7.84 19.12 15.95
CA GLY A 41 -8.43 17.84 16.32
C GLY A 41 -9.02 17.82 17.71
N SER A 42 -9.67 16.70 17.99
CA SER A 42 -10.11 16.28 19.31
C SER A 42 -9.04 15.47 20.05
N GLY A 43 -7.82 15.38 19.51
CA GLY A 43 -6.79 14.40 19.87
C GLY A 43 -6.18 14.46 21.28
N PRO A 44 -5.44 13.38 21.66
CA PRO A 44 -4.95 13.09 23.00
C PRO A 44 -3.66 13.84 23.30
N GLY A 45 -3.74 15.16 23.47
CA GLY A 45 -2.80 15.83 24.37
C GLY A 45 -3.09 15.41 25.81
N PRO A 46 -2.20 15.64 26.79
CA PRO A 46 -2.57 15.54 28.20
C PRO A 46 -3.64 16.60 28.48
N GLN A 47 -4.89 16.29 28.17
CA GLN A 47 -6.02 17.03 28.68
C GLN A 47 -6.14 16.65 30.15
N PRO A 48 -6.27 17.64 31.05
CA PRO A 48 -6.84 17.38 32.35
C PRO A 48 -8.14 16.60 32.12
N SER A 49 -8.23 15.40 32.69
CA SER A 49 -9.38 14.52 32.53
C SER A 49 -10.69 15.29 32.77
N GLY A 50 -11.53 15.45 31.73
CA GLY A 50 -12.86 16.08 31.85
C GLY A 50 -13.23 17.14 30.81
N LEU A 51 -12.35 17.53 29.88
CA LEU A 51 -12.69 18.51 28.84
C LEU A 51 -13.33 17.85 27.61
N LYS A 52 -14.49 18.39 27.19
CA LYS A 52 -15.23 17.97 25.99
C LYS A 52 -14.43 18.34 24.73
N PRO A 53 -14.47 17.53 23.64
CA PRO A 53 -13.85 17.91 22.37
C PRO A 53 -14.29 19.31 21.93
N PRO A 54 -13.38 20.13 21.36
CA PRO A 54 -13.67 21.51 21.01
C PRO A 54 -14.74 21.56 19.92
N THR A 55 -15.80 22.34 20.15
CA THR A 55 -16.84 22.59 19.15
C THR A 55 -16.35 23.59 18.11
N LEU A 56 -16.97 23.62 16.92
CA LEU A 56 -16.69 24.64 15.90
C LEU A 56 -16.77 26.05 16.51
N THR A 57 -17.85 26.35 17.24
CA THR A 57 -18.05 27.63 17.92
C THR A 57 -16.92 27.99 18.88
N PHE A 58 -16.39 27.01 19.62
CA PHE A 58 -15.26 27.24 20.52
C PHE A 58 -13.99 27.62 19.74
N LEU A 59 -13.66 26.90 18.67
CA LEU A 59 -12.48 27.20 17.85
C LEU A 59 -12.56 28.56 17.17
N CYS A 60 -13.72 28.90 16.61
CA CYS A 60 -13.95 30.21 16.00
C CYS A 60 -13.83 31.34 17.03
N SER A 61 -14.35 31.13 18.24
CA SER A 61 -14.25 32.11 19.32
C SER A 61 -12.81 32.25 19.82
N LEU A 62 -12.06 31.14 19.89
CA LEU A 62 -10.65 31.14 20.27
C LEU A 62 -9.80 31.91 19.27
N ALA A 63 -10.02 31.70 17.96
CA ALA A 63 -9.36 32.43 16.89
C ALA A 63 -9.69 33.94 16.94
N ALA A 64 -10.98 34.29 17.00
CA ALA A 64 -11.46 35.66 17.05
C ALA A 64 -10.93 36.45 18.27
N ASN A 65 -10.77 35.77 19.41
CA ASN A 65 -10.33 36.37 20.67
C ASN A 65 -8.87 36.04 21.03
N HIS A 66 -8.06 35.65 20.04
CA HIS A 66 -6.66 35.31 20.26
C HIS A 66 -5.91 36.49 20.91
N VAL A 67 -5.01 36.22 21.86
CA VAL A 67 -4.32 37.25 22.65
C VAL A 67 -3.55 38.27 21.80
N LEU A 68 -3.00 37.82 20.67
CA LEU A 68 -2.28 38.67 19.71
C LEU A 68 -3.21 39.54 18.85
N LYS A 69 -4.53 39.32 18.93
CA LYS A 69 -5.56 40.01 18.14
C LYS A 69 -5.19 40.13 16.66
N PRO A 70 -4.89 39.01 15.96
CA PRO A 70 -4.46 39.05 14.57
C PRO A 70 -5.52 39.64 13.62
N PHE A 71 -6.80 39.56 14.01
CA PHE A 71 -7.94 40.06 13.24
C PHE A 71 -8.53 41.38 13.77
N GLY A 72 -7.94 41.95 14.83
CA GLY A 72 -8.47 43.14 15.49
C GLY A 72 -9.22 42.86 16.78
N THR A 73 -9.92 43.89 17.29
CA THR A 73 -10.74 43.75 18.51
C THR A 73 -12.16 43.40 18.11
N ASN A 74 -12.67 42.28 18.63
CA ASN A 74 -14.01 41.75 18.34
C ASN A 74 -14.28 41.56 16.83
N PRO A 75 -13.44 40.79 16.12
CA PRO A 75 -13.69 40.51 14.72
C PRO A 75 -15.01 39.74 14.54
N PRO A 76 -15.78 39.99 13.46
CA PRO A 76 -16.98 39.24 13.19
C PRO A 76 -16.61 37.78 12.88
N ILE A 77 -17.39 36.86 13.45
CA ILE A 77 -17.36 35.45 13.10
C ILE A 77 -18.49 35.21 12.12
N GLN A 78 -18.17 34.96 10.86
CA GLN A 78 -19.16 34.64 9.84
C GLN A 78 -19.29 33.12 9.74
N MET A 79 -20.47 32.58 10.06
CA MET A 79 -20.77 31.16 9.81
C MET A 79 -21.07 30.93 8.33
N LEU A 80 -20.57 29.84 7.76
CA LEU A 80 -20.78 29.49 6.36
C LEU A 80 -20.76 27.97 6.14
N LEU A 81 -21.18 27.54 4.95
CA LEU A 81 -21.03 26.18 4.48
C LEU A 81 -19.98 26.11 3.38
N ILE A 82 -19.01 25.20 3.52
CA ILE A 82 -18.03 24.87 2.50
C ILE A 82 -18.29 23.43 2.05
N GLN A 83 -18.68 23.25 0.79
CA GLN A 83 -19.09 21.93 0.26
C GLN A 83 -20.18 21.24 1.12
N GLY A 84 -21.08 22.02 1.74
CA GLY A 84 -22.12 21.49 2.62
C GLY A 84 -21.70 21.25 4.08
N HIS A 85 -20.43 21.51 4.44
CA HIS A 85 -19.92 21.36 5.80
C HIS A 85 -19.82 22.68 6.54
N GLU A 86 -20.19 22.67 7.83
CA GLU A 86 -20.16 23.84 8.69
C GLU A 86 -18.74 24.39 8.86
N GLY A 87 -18.60 25.70 8.72
CA GLY A 87 -17.38 26.41 9.02
C GLY A 87 -17.65 27.84 9.50
N CYS A 88 -16.57 28.50 9.91
CA CYS A 88 -16.57 29.91 10.23
C CYS A 88 -15.39 30.62 9.59
N LEU A 89 -15.60 31.88 9.23
CA LEU A 89 -14.61 32.77 8.68
C LEU A 89 -14.43 33.94 9.65
N ILE A 90 -13.18 34.18 10.04
CA ILE A 90 -12.74 35.35 10.80
C ILE A 90 -11.86 36.18 9.89
N MET A 91 -12.17 37.47 9.73
CA MET A 91 -11.39 38.40 8.93
C MET A 91 -10.98 39.61 9.75
N ALA A 92 -9.83 40.18 9.41
CA ALA A 92 -9.37 41.45 9.98
C ALA A 92 -10.40 42.57 9.78
N VAL A 93 -10.65 43.35 10.84
CA VAL A 93 -11.63 44.45 10.83
C VAL A 93 -11.03 45.84 10.59
N ASP A 94 -9.71 45.97 10.68
CA ASP A 94 -9.01 47.24 10.48
C ASP A 94 -7.98 47.13 9.36
N GLN A 95 -7.67 48.27 8.71
CA GLN A 95 -6.76 48.32 7.56
C GLN A 95 -5.29 48.07 7.93
N GLN A 96 -4.94 48.06 9.22
CA GLN A 96 -3.57 47.78 9.67
C GLN A 96 -3.28 46.28 9.74
N ARG A 97 -4.33 45.46 9.73
CA ARG A 97 -4.25 44.00 9.73
C ARG A 97 -4.78 43.46 8.41
N ASN A 98 -4.16 42.40 7.92
CA ASN A 98 -4.55 41.75 6.68
C ASN A 98 -4.49 40.23 6.84
N MET A 99 -5.24 39.71 7.80
CA MET A 99 -5.28 38.28 8.10
C MET A 99 -6.72 37.79 8.10
N ALA A 100 -6.90 36.54 7.69
CA ALA A 100 -8.13 35.81 7.73
C ALA A 100 -7.87 34.35 8.08
N GLU A 101 -8.75 33.78 8.88
CA GLU A 101 -8.75 32.36 9.24
C GLU A 101 -10.11 31.77 8.90
N LEU A 102 -10.07 30.63 8.21
CA LEU A 102 -11.24 29.82 7.91
C LEU A 102 -11.10 28.51 8.70
N VAL A 103 -12.12 28.17 9.49
CA VAL A 103 -12.22 26.89 10.19
C VAL A 103 -13.39 26.13 9.60
N VAL A 104 -13.19 24.91 9.09
CA VAL A 104 -14.24 24.10 8.46
C VAL A 104 -14.23 22.70 9.03
N ARG A 105 -15.39 22.14 9.36
CA ARG A 105 -15.50 20.74 9.76
C ARG A 105 -15.19 19.83 8.56
N PHE A 106 -14.33 18.83 8.77
CA PHE A 106 -14.12 17.80 7.75
C PHE A 106 -15.41 17.00 7.49
N PRO A 107 -15.64 16.52 6.25
CA PRO A 107 -16.75 15.61 5.95
C PRO A 107 -16.71 14.34 6.81
N THR A 108 -15.50 13.82 7.03
CA THR A 108 -15.19 12.70 7.93
C THR A 108 -13.91 13.06 8.67
N PRO A 109 -13.80 12.85 10.00
CA PRO A 109 -12.58 13.15 10.74
C PRO A 109 -11.33 12.49 10.12
N ARG A 110 -10.19 13.19 10.13
CA ARG A 110 -8.93 12.78 9.47
C ARG A 110 -7.78 12.81 10.47
N LEU A 111 -7.02 11.73 10.65
CA LEU A 111 -5.82 11.70 11.50
C LEU A 111 -6.04 12.28 12.92
N SER A 112 -7.20 12.03 13.54
CA SER A 112 -7.68 12.62 14.82
C SER A 112 -8.06 14.11 14.77
N TYR A 113 -8.07 14.72 13.58
CA TYR A 113 -8.53 16.08 13.31
C TYR A 113 -10.01 16.13 12.91
N GLU A 114 -10.73 17.10 13.46
CA GLU A 114 -12.16 17.35 13.17
C GLU A 114 -12.35 18.57 12.26
N PHE A 115 -11.38 19.49 12.24
CA PHE A 115 -11.48 20.76 11.56
C PHE A 115 -10.24 21.04 10.71
N LEU A 116 -10.46 21.48 9.48
CA LEU A 116 -9.48 22.12 8.63
C LEU A 116 -9.34 23.58 9.05
N THR A 117 -8.12 24.09 9.10
CA THR A 117 -7.82 25.52 9.26
C THR A 117 -7.03 26.03 8.07
N VAL A 118 -7.46 27.17 7.52
CA VAL A 118 -6.77 27.87 6.44
C VAL A 118 -6.49 29.29 6.91
N ASP A 119 -5.21 29.66 6.91
CA ASP A 119 -4.73 30.97 7.36
C ASP A 119 -4.05 31.69 6.20
N THR A 120 -4.49 32.91 5.89
CA THR A 120 -3.92 33.73 4.81
C THR A 120 -4.37 35.18 4.97
N ASP A 121 -4.06 36.03 3.99
CA ASP A 121 -4.56 37.39 3.95
C ASP A 121 -6.02 37.49 3.46
N VAL A 122 -6.69 38.61 3.72
CA VAL A 122 -8.13 38.76 3.43
C VAL A 122 -8.46 38.62 1.95
N LEU A 123 -7.58 39.13 1.07
CA LEU A 123 -7.81 39.09 -0.37
C LEU A 123 -7.63 37.66 -0.90
N THR A 124 -6.56 36.99 -0.48
CA THR A 124 -6.32 35.57 -0.84
C THR A 124 -7.44 34.68 -0.31
N MET A 125 -7.90 34.88 0.93
CA MET A 125 -8.97 34.07 1.53
C MET A 125 -10.24 34.10 0.69
N ARG A 126 -10.62 35.27 0.17
CA ARG A 126 -11.80 35.42 -0.70
C ARG A 126 -11.69 34.64 -2.01
N GLN A 127 -10.47 34.46 -2.52
CA GLN A 127 -10.21 33.69 -3.73
C GLN A 127 -10.14 32.18 -3.45
N VAL A 128 -9.60 31.79 -2.29
CA VAL A 128 -9.40 30.39 -1.90
C VAL A 128 -10.72 29.71 -1.52
N ILE A 129 -11.56 30.34 -0.69
CA ILE A 129 -12.83 29.79 -0.21
C ILE A 129 -13.67 29.08 -1.29
N PRO A 130 -14.00 29.70 -2.44
CA PRO A 130 -14.86 29.05 -3.45
C PRO A 130 -14.21 27.85 -4.13
N THR A 131 -12.89 27.70 -4.01
CA THR A 131 -12.10 26.63 -4.63
C THR A 131 -11.84 25.44 -3.72
N ILE A 132 -12.15 25.56 -2.43
CA ILE A 132 -11.95 24.47 -1.48
C ILE A 132 -12.85 23.29 -1.87
N ARG A 133 -12.22 22.14 -2.07
CA ARG A 133 -12.85 20.84 -2.28
C ARG A 133 -12.21 19.86 -1.32
N PHE A 134 -13.01 19.23 -0.47
CA PHE A 134 -12.55 18.04 0.23
C PHE A 134 -12.46 16.95 -0.81
N THR A 135 -11.26 16.39 -0.97
CA THR A 135 -11.09 15.24 -1.83
C THR A 135 -11.53 14.04 -1.02
N ASP A 136 -12.75 13.57 -1.27
CA ASP A 136 -13.27 12.30 -0.76
C ASP A 136 -12.56 11.14 -1.46
N GLU A 137 -11.24 11.15 -1.46
CA GLU A 137 -10.54 9.91 -1.53
C GLU A 137 -10.75 9.22 -0.18
N SER A 138 -11.88 8.52 -0.09
CA SER A 138 -12.31 7.73 1.04
C SER A 138 -11.35 6.54 1.23
N TRP A 139 -10.13 6.81 1.66
CA TRP A 139 -9.29 5.77 2.23
C TRP A 139 -9.71 5.64 3.68
N LEU A 140 -10.28 4.50 4.02
CA LEU A 140 -10.19 4.02 5.40
C LEU A 140 -8.69 3.99 5.70
N THR A 141 -8.24 4.78 6.68
CA THR A 141 -6.94 4.50 7.30
C THR A 141 -7.00 3.11 7.92
N TRP A 142 -5.88 2.41 8.08
CA TRP A 142 -5.86 1.10 8.76
C TRP A 142 -6.55 1.14 10.14
N ALA A 143 -6.49 2.29 10.83
CA ALA A 143 -7.15 2.54 12.11
C ALA A 143 -8.69 2.71 12.02
N GLN A 144 -9.22 2.92 10.82
CA GLN A 144 -10.65 3.05 10.53
C GLN A 144 -11.27 1.77 9.96
N LEU A 145 -10.46 0.77 9.63
CA LEU A 145 -10.99 -0.58 9.40
C LEU A 145 -11.60 -1.04 10.74
N ASP A 146 -12.94 -1.05 10.82
CA ASP A 146 -13.67 -1.69 11.92
C ASP A 146 -13.36 -3.20 11.93
N ARG A 147 -13.98 -3.98 12.82
CA ARG A 147 -13.85 -5.44 12.84
C ARG A 147 -14.06 -5.98 11.43
N MET A 148 -12.99 -6.54 10.85
CA MET A 148 -13.10 -7.21 9.56
C MET A 148 -14.15 -8.31 9.67
N HIS A 149 -15.17 -8.24 8.81
CA HIS A 149 -16.15 -9.30 8.64
C HIS A 149 -15.73 -10.13 7.44
N PRO A 150 -15.08 -11.30 7.63
CA PRO A 150 -14.74 -12.16 6.51
C PRO A 150 -16.02 -12.57 5.79
N VAL A 151 -16.18 -12.14 4.54
CA VAL A 151 -17.33 -12.49 3.67
C VAL A 151 -17.17 -13.89 3.06
N LEU A 152 -15.94 -14.36 2.94
CA LEU A 152 -15.57 -15.69 2.47
C LEU A 152 -14.29 -16.11 3.19
N GLN A 153 -14.29 -17.31 3.78
CA GLN A 153 -13.08 -17.98 4.24
C GLN A 153 -13.02 -19.32 3.54
N GLN A 154 -12.09 -19.45 2.60
CA GLN A 154 -11.81 -20.71 1.92
C GLN A 154 -10.40 -21.14 2.30
N SER A 155 -10.27 -22.39 2.73
CA SER A 155 -9.01 -23.03 3.08
C SER A 155 -8.95 -24.31 2.27
N ASP A 156 -8.10 -24.34 1.23
CA ASP A 156 -7.81 -25.56 0.49
C ASP A 156 -6.29 -25.75 0.45
N GLY A 157 -5.84 -26.85 1.02
CA GLY A 157 -4.44 -27.23 1.09
C GLY A 157 -3.56 -26.31 1.93
N LEU A 158 -2.30 -26.19 1.49
CA LEU A 158 -1.18 -25.58 2.20
C LEU A 158 -0.73 -24.26 1.57
N ALA A 159 -1.27 -23.94 0.40
CA ALA A 159 -0.93 -22.76 -0.36
C ALA A 159 -1.90 -21.62 -0.06
N PRO A 160 -1.43 -20.38 0.09
CA PRO A 160 -2.32 -19.24 0.26
C PRO A 160 -3.14 -19.00 -1.02
N LEU A 161 -4.35 -18.47 -0.85
CA LEU A 161 -5.08 -17.85 -1.95
C LEU A 161 -4.28 -16.67 -2.47
N ALA A 162 -4.09 -16.60 -3.78
CA ALA A 162 -3.51 -15.44 -4.42
C ALA A 162 -4.53 -14.29 -4.44
N PRO A 163 -4.28 -13.18 -3.75
CA PRO A 163 -5.17 -12.04 -3.78
C PRO A 163 -4.99 -11.23 -5.08
N ASP A 164 -6.10 -10.77 -5.66
CA ASP A 164 -6.13 -9.70 -6.66
C ASP A 164 -6.97 -8.54 -6.10
N PRO A 165 -6.32 -7.50 -5.53
CA PRO A 165 -7.04 -6.35 -4.96
C PRO A 165 -7.89 -5.59 -5.98
N GLY A 166 -7.58 -5.70 -7.28
CA GLY A 166 -8.34 -5.09 -8.36
C GLY A 166 -9.53 -5.92 -8.84
N ALA A 167 -9.57 -7.21 -8.50
CA ALA A 167 -10.61 -8.14 -8.91
C ALA A 167 -10.88 -9.19 -7.80
N PRO A 168 -11.65 -8.83 -6.74
CA PRO A 168 -11.84 -9.70 -5.57
C PRO A 168 -12.55 -11.03 -5.88
N ASP A 169 -13.26 -11.12 -6.99
CA ASP A 169 -13.91 -12.36 -7.46
C ASP A 169 -12.92 -13.32 -8.15
N ARG A 170 -11.69 -12.87 -8.42
CA ARG A 170 -10.63 -13.70 -8.97
C ARG A 170 -9.87 -14.38 -7.84
N LEU A 171 -9.93 -15.70 -7.81
CA LEU A 171 -9.30 -16.53 -6.79
C LEU A 171 -8.34 -17.50 -7.48
N SER A 172 -7.17 -17.75 -6.91
CA SER A 172 -6.29 -18.83 -7.37
C SER A 172 -5.52 -19.44 -6.21
N PHE A 173 -5.31 -20.74 -6.22
CA PHE A 173 -4.51 -21.46 -5.22
C PHE A 173 -3.94 -22.75 -5.79
N CYS A 174 -2.97 -23.34 -5.09
CA CYS A 174 -2.38 -24.61 -5.49
C CYS A 174 -3.16 -25.80 -4.92
N ALA A 175 -3.64 -26.66 -5.80
CA ALA A 175 -4.21 -27.96 -5.50
C ALA A 175 -3.22 -29.07 -5.94
N PRO A 176 -3.39 -30.32 -5.49
CA PRO A 176 -2.58 -31.43 -6.00
C PRO A 176 -2.64 -31.54 -7.52
N GLY A 177 -1.50 -31.35 -8.18
CA GLY A 177 -1.35 -31.45 -9.64
C GLY A 177 -1.81 -30.24 -10.45
N ALA A 178 -2.38 -29.19 -9.83
CA ALA A 178 -2.88 -28.03 -10.57
C ALA A 178 -2.85 -26.71 -9.79
N ILE A 179 -2.87 -25.59 -10.51
CA ILE A 179 -3.38 -24.32 -9.99
C ILE A 179 -4.87 -24.31 -10.25
N ARG A 180 -5.67 -24.19 -9.18
CA ARG A 180 -7.12 -24.04 -9.27
C ARG A 180 -7.46 -22.56 -9.25
N SER A 181 -8.31 -22.11 -10.19
CA SER A 181 -8.64 -20.71 -10.38
C SER A 181 -10.14 -20.50 -10.59
N SER A 182 -10.65 -19.38 -10.11
CA SER A 182 -12.02 -18.91 -10.31
C SER A 182 -12.00 -17.43 -10.70
N THR A 183 -12.97 -17.01 -11.50
CA THR A 183 -13.19 -15.61 -11.88
C THR A 183 -14.57 -15.10 -11.44
N ASP A 184 -15.29 -15.87 -10.64
CA ASP A 184 -16.68 -15.62 -10.23
C ASP A 184 -16.88 -15.83 -8.72
N GLY A 185 -15.85 -15.55 -7.92
CA GLY A 185 -15.92 -15.64 -6.47
C GLY A 185 -16.02 -17.07 -5.94
N GLY A 186 -15.56 -18.05 -6.73
CA GLY A 186 -15.54 -19.47 -6.38
C GLY A 186 -16.82 -20.23 -6.75
N VAL A 187 -17.72 -19.65 -7.55
CA VAL A 187 -18.92 -20.33 -8.07
C VAL A 187 -18.52 -21.43 -9.06
N SER A 188 -17.54 -21.16 -9.91
CA SER A 188 -16.94 -22.13 -10.82
C SER A 188 -15.41 -22.10 -10.77
N TRP A 189 -14.81 -23.24 -11.12
CA TRP A 189 -13.37 -23.47 -11.01
C TRP A 189 -12.81 -24.08 -12.28
N SER A 190 -11.62 -23.65 -12.65
CA SER A 190 -10.78 -24.23 -13.71
C SER A 190 -9.42 -24.61 -13.14
N ASP A 191 -8.79 -25.64 -13.73
CA ASP A 191 -7.51 -26.16 -13.28
C ASP A 191 -6.46 -25.99 -14.39
N VAL A 192 -5.30 -25.42 -14.04
CA VAL A 192 -4.09 -25.38 -14.88
C VAL A 192 -3.11 -26.43 -14.36
N SER A 193 -2.84 -27.46 -15.16
CA SER A 193 -1.98 -28.57 -14.75
C SER A 193 -0.53 -28.11 -14.51
N VAL A 194 0.06 -28.54 -13.39
CA VAL A 194 1.47 -28.28 -13.06
C VAL A 194 2.39 -29.48 -13.33
N GLN A 195 1.87 -30.58 -13.89
CA GLN A 195 2.64 -31.82 -14.05
C GLN A 195 3.89 -31.62 -14.92
N ALA A 196 3.78 -30.84 -16.00
CA ALA A 196 4.89 -30.57 -16.90
C ALA A 196 5.97 -29.66 -16.29
N ALA A 197 5.68 -28.95 -15.19
CA ALA A 197 6.69 -28.18 -14.45
C ALA A 197 7.76 -29.09 -13.84
N VAL A 198 7.41 -30.31 -13.42
CA VAL A 198 8.37 -31.29 -12.90
C VAL A 198 9.41 -31.63 -13.96
N ALA A 199 8.97 -31.92 -15.19
CA ALA A 199 9.88 -32.20 -16.31
C ALA A 199 10.76 -30.99 -16.65
N ALA A 200 10.18 -29.78 -16.65
CA ALA A 200 10.94 -28.55 -16.86
C ALA A 200 12.02 -28.33 -15.79
N SER A 201 11.74 -28.67 -14.53
CA SER A 201 12.68 -28.52 -13.42
C SER A 201 13.92 -29.41 -13.55
N LEU A 202 13.79 -30.57 -14.18
CA LEU A 202 14.90 -31.51 -14.41
C LEU A 202 15.94 -30.97 -15.40
N ALA A 203 15.63 -29.92 -16.15
CA ALA A 203 16.60 -29.22 -16.99
C ALA A 203 17.46 -28.21 -16.19
N THR A 204 17.17 -28.01 -14.90
CA THR A 204 17.81 -27.00 -14.04
C THR A 204 18.61 -27.63 -12.91
N ASP A 205 19.44 -26.86 -12.22
CA ASP A 205 20.13 -27.29 -10.99
C ASP A 205 19.21 -27.40 -9.76
N TYR A 206 17.92 -27.09 -9.92
CA TYR A 206 16.93 -27.01 -8.85
C TYR A 206 15.70 -27.88 -9.18
N PRO A 207 15.81 -29.22 -9.18
CA PRO A 207 14.65 -30.09 -9.35
C PRO A 207 13.57 -29.83 -8.28
N ILE A 208 12.31 -29.86 -8.72
CA ILE A 208 11.14 -29.82 -7.84
C ILE A 208 11.14 -31.08 -6.98
N VAL A 209 10.97 -30.88 -5.68
CA VAL A 209 10.77 -31.97 -4.73
C VAL A 209 9.28 -32.05 -4.39
N ALA A 210 8.65 -33.19 -4.67
CA ALA A 210 7.27 -33.45 -4.29
C ALA A 210 7.21 -33.76 -2.77
N LEU A 211 7.50 -32.76 -1.95
CA LEU A 211 7.40 -32.84 -0.50
C LEU A 211 6.25 -31.96 -0.07
N GLY A 212 5.08 -32.56 0.10
CA GLY A 212 4.12 -31.94 1.00
C GLY A 212 4.63 -32.06 2.46
N PRO A 213 4.11 -31.25 3.39
CA PRO A 213 4.45 -31.26 4.82
C PRO A 213 4.07 -32.54 5.55
N ASN A 214 3.39 -33.47 4.87
CA ASN A 214 3.32 -34.86 5.28
C ASN A 214 4.12 -35.71 4.28
N PRO A 215 4.99 -36.63 4.74
CA PRO A 215 5.69 -37.60 3.89
C PRO A 215 4.77 -38.67 3.29
N GLN A 216 3.49 -38.33 3.06
CA GLN A 216 2.65 -39.07 2.14
C GLN A 216 3.14 -38.75 0.73
N PRO A 217 3.35 -39.74 -0.13
CA PRO A 217 3.66 -39.49 -1.52
C PRO A 217 2.42 -38.87 -2.15
N PHE A 218 2.36 -37.54 -2.23
CA PHE A 218 1.48 -36.92 -3.19
C PHE A 218 1.90 -37.48 -4.54
N SER A 219 1.03 -38.27 -5.17
CA SER A 219 1.27 -38.81 -6.51
C SER A 219 1.38 -37.72 -7.57
N SER A 220 1.11 -36.46 -7.19
CA SER A 220 1.07 -35.29 -8.04
C SER A 220 1.82 -34.12 -7.38
N PRO A 221 2.58 -33.33 -8.14
CA PRO A 221 3.28 -32.15 -7.63
C PRO A 221 2.29 -31.12 -7.09
N VAL A 222 2.65 -30.43 -6.02
CA VAL A 222 1.87 -29.33 -5.44
C VAL A 222 2.75 -28.08 -5.50
N CYS A 223 2.22 -26.97 -6.02
CA CYS A 223 2.91 -25.69 -5.94
C CYS A 223 2.71 -25.03 -4.57
N ASP A 224 3.62 -24.13 -4.20
CA ASP A 224 3.52 -23.34 -2.97
C ASP A 224 2.64 -22.10 -3.16
N GLN A 225 2.70 -21.52 -4.35
CA GLN A 225 1.92 -20.36 -4.76
C GLN A 225 1.59 -20.49 -6.25
N GLY A 226 0.35 -20.19 -6.63
CA GLY A 226 -0.13 -20.30 -8.00
C GLY A 226 -1.03 -19.13 -8.36
N ILE A 227 -0.78 -18.51 -9.50
CA ILE A 227 -1.58 -17.42 -10.06
C ILE A 227 -1.89 -17.69 -11.52
N VAL A 228 -3.10 -17.34 -11.95
CA VAL A 228 -3.49 -17.28 -13.36
C VAL A 228 -3.48 -15.81 -13.79
N ASP A 229 -2.92 -15.52 -14.96
CA ASP A 229 -2.75 -14.14 -15.44
C ASP A 229 -4.12 -13.42 -15.59
N PRO A 230 -4.25 -12.17 -15.11
CA PRO A 230 -5.45 -11.34 -15.24
C PRO A 230 -5.99 -11.21 -16.66
N GLY A 231 -5.12 -11.01 -17.64
CA GLY A 231 -5.48 -10.82 -19.05
C GLY A 231 -5.55 -12.12 -19.85
N HIS A 232 -4.90 -13.19 -19.39
CA HIS A 232 -4.65 -14.39 -20.19
C HIS A 232 -4.88 -15.69 -19.39
N GLN A 233 -6.08 -16.27 -19.45
CA GLN A 233 -6.41 -17.48 -18.67
C GLN A 233 -5.58 -18.73 -19.00
N SER A 234 -4.89 -18.77 -20.15
CA SER A 234 -3.94 -19.83 -20.50
C SER A 234 -2.55 -19.62 -19.90
N VAL A 235 -2.27 -18.42 -19.38
CA VAL A 235 -1.00 -18.10 -18.75
C VAL A 235 -1.15 -18.29 -17.25
N ALA A 236 -0.20 -19.01 -16.66
CA ALA A 236 -0.15 -19.19 -15.22
C ALA A 236 1.29 -19.23 -14.73
N TYR A 237 1.45 -18.86 -13.46
CA TYR A 237 2.73 -18.83 -12.77
C TYR A 237 2.61 -19.65 -11.50
N ALA A 238 3.59 -20.50 -11.26
CA ALA A 238 3.65 -21.37 -10.10
C ALA A 238 5.02 -21.27 -9.46
N SER A 239 5.05 -21.43 -8.14
CA SER A 239 6.29 -21.63 -7.40
C SER A 239 6.31 -22.99 -6.72
N PHE A 240 7.50 -23.57 -6.57
CA PHE A 240 7.66 -24.90 -5.98
C PHE A 240 8.85 -24.90 -5.05
N ASP A 241 8.75 -25.72 -4.00
CA ASP A 241 9.90 -26.15 -3.23
C ASP A 241 10.84 -27.00 -4.11
N VAL A 242 12.11 -26.62 -4.09
CA VAL A 242 13.20 -27.25 -4.83
C VAL A 242 14.39 -27.52 -3.92
N VAL A 243 15.28 -28.37 -4.42
CA VAL A 243 16.56 -28.68 -3.78
C VAL A 243 17.64 -28.55 -4.83
N ARG A 244 18.76 -27.92 -4.48
CA ARG A 244 19.92 -27.85 -5.37
C ARG A 244 20.47 -29.25 -5.61
N ARG A 245 20.80 -29.61 -6.86
CA ARG A 245 21.41 -30.91 -7.18
C ARG A 245 22.64 -31.16 -6.30
N GLY A 246 22.71 -32.36 -5.73
CA GLY A 246 23.79 -32.77 -4.83
C GLY A 246 23.65 -32.26 -3.39
N GLN A 247 22.62 -31.49 -3.07
CA GLN A 247 22.31 -31.07 -1.71
C GLN A 247 21.32 -32.05 -1.05
N VAL A 248 21.57 -32.38 0.21
CA VAL A 248 20.62 -33.14 1.04
C VAL A 248 19.69 -32.13 1.73
N PRO A 249 18.36 -32.22 1.59
CA PRO A 249 17.44 -31.34 2.28
C PRO A 249 17.38 -31.65 3.78
N PRO A 250 17.09 -30.66 4.65
CA PRO A 250 16.98 -29.22 4.39
C PRO A 250 18.36 -28.51 4.21
N PRO A 251 18.43 -27.27 3.66
CA PRO A 251 17.32 -26.34 3.34
C PRO A 251 16.68 -26.56 1.97
N PHE A 252 15.40 -26.18 1.88
CA PHE A 252 14.68 -26.02 0.61
C PHE A 252 14.82 -24.58 0.10
N SER A 253 14.69 -24.40 -1.20
CA SER A 253 14.52 -23.09 -1.83
C SER A 253 13.23 -23.08 -2.61
N ARG A 254 12.75 -21.89 -2.98
CA ARG A 254 11.60 -21.74 -3.86
C ARG A 254 12.06 -21.25 -5.22
N THR A 255 11.48 -21.78 -6.29
CA THR A 255 11.74 -21.29 -7.66
C THR A 255 10.44 -21.07 -8.40
N ALA A 256 10.50 -20.20 -9.40
CA ALA A 256 9.35 -19.77 -10.19
C ALA A 256 9.34 -20.39 -11.59
N TYR A 257 8.17 -20.85 -12.00
CA TYR A 257 7.89 -21.33 -13.35
C TYR A 257 6.65 -20.65 -13.91
N GLN A 258 6.59 -20.57 -15.23
CA GLN A 258 5.45 -20.05 -15.98
C GLN A 258 5.05 -21.01 -17.09
N THR A 259 3.76 -21.02 -17.40
CA THR A 259 3.18 -21.63 -18.60
C THR A 259 2.45 -20.56 -19.40
N LEU A 260 2.48 -20.69 -20.73
CA LEU A 260 1.79 -19.78 -21.65
C LEU A 260 0.58 -20.44 -22.35
N ASP A 261 0.37 -21.73 -22.09
CA ASP A 261 -0.50 -22.59 -22.90
C ASP A 261 -1.37 -23.56 -22.07
N GLY A 262 -1.79 -23.10 -20.89
CA GLY A 262 -2.70 -23.82 -20.01
C GLY A 262 -2.04 -25.01 -19.31
N GLY A 263 -0.75 -24.94 -19.06
CA GLY A 263 0.00 -25.94 -18.31
C GLY A 263 0.57 -27.08 -19.15
N ARG A 264 0.49 -27.00 -20.49
CA ARG A 264 1.06 -28.04 -21.38
C ARG A 264 2.58 -27.97 -21.40
N HIS A 265 3.13 -26.77 -21.45
CA HIS A 265 4.56 -26.52 -21.35
C HIS A 265 4.84 -25.54 -20.22
N TRP A 266 5.93 -25.80 -19.50
CA TRP A 266 6.41 -24.96 -18.41
C TRP A 266 7.86 -24.59 -18.66
N GLN A 267 8.21 -23.38 -18.27
CA GLN A 267 9.57 -22.86 -18.32
C GLN A 267 9.85 -22.05 -17.06
N THR A 268 11.12 -21.83 -16.75
CA THR A 268 11.50 -20.96 -15.62
C THR A 268 11.08 -19.52 -15.88
N VAL A 269 10.60 -18.83 -14.87
CA VAL A 269 10.52 -17.36 -14.92
C VAL A 269 11.96 -16.82 -15.02
N PRO A 270 12.24 -15.82 -15.87
CA PRO A 270 13.57 -15.25 -15.99
C PRO A 270 14.12 -14.77 -14.64
N VAL A 271 15.35 -15.16 -14.33
CA VAL A 271 16.04 -14.71 -13.12
C VAL A 271 16.70 -13.37 -13.41
N PRO A 272 16.42 -12.31 -12.63
CA PRO A 272 17.05 -11.01 -12.86
C PRO A 272 18.54 -11.04 -12.54
N ALA A 273 19.30 -10.14 -13.18
CA ALA A 273 20.71 -9.96 -12.87
C ALA A 273 20.92 -9.60 -11.40
N GLY A 274 21.89 -10.26 -10.73
CA GLY A 274 22.14 -10.09 -9.30
C GLY A 274 21.34 -11.05 -8.40
N SER A 275 20.51 -11.92 -8.98
CA SER A 275 19.76 -12.97 -8.30
C SER A 275 20.12 -14.36 -8.83
N THR A 276 19.76 -15.40 -8.08
CA THR A 276 19.70 -16.79 -8.55
C THR A 276 18.26 -17.29 -8.56
N MET A 277 18.02 -18.48 -9.14
CA MET A 277 16.69 -19.10 -9.10
C MET A 277 16.18 -19.30 -7.67
N ALA A 278 17.07 -19.66 -6.74
CA ALA A 278 16.76 -19.96 -5.35
C ALA A 278 16.40 -18.72 -4.51
N ASP A 279 16.65 -17.52 -5.05
CA ASP A 279 16.34 -16.25 -4.39
C ASP A 279 14.90 -15.79 -4.66
N PHE A 280 14.12 -16.54 -5.45
CA PHE A 280 12.71 -16.24 -5.68
C PHE A 280 11.92 -16.37 -4.37
N GLY A 281 11.11 -15.35 -4.07
CA GLY A 281 10.33 -15.31 -2.83
C GLY A 281 8.82 -15.15 -3.00
N GLY A 282 8.31 -14.99 -4.22
CA GLY A 282 6.87 -15.01 -4.45
C GLY A 282 6.41 -14.19 -5.65
N PHE A 283 5.14 -14.37 -5.97
CA PHE A 283 4.41 -13.57 -6.95
C PHE A 283 3.47 -12.56 -6.28
N ALA A 284 3.21 -11.46 -6.96
CA ALA A 284 2.11 -10.55 -6.66
C ALA A 284 1.32 -10.20 -7.93
N VAL A 285 0.04 -9.87 -7.78
CA VAL A 285 -0.83 -9.43 -8.87
C VAL A 285 -1.42 -8.08 -8.49
N VAL A 286 -1.26 -7.09 -9.38
CA VAL A 286 -1.83 -5.75 -9.22
C VAL A 286 -2.39 -5.28 -10.55
N GLY A 287 -3.72 -5.30 -10.69
CA GLY A 287 -4.39 -5.00 -11.96
C GLY A 287 -3.92 -5.96 -13.07
N PRO A 288 -3.45 -5.47 -14.23
CA PRO A 288 -2.97 -6.33 -15.31
C PRO A 288 -1.52 -6.81 -15.13
N THR A 289 -0.86 -6.45 -14.03
CA THR A 289 0.58 -6.70 -13.84
C THR A 289 0.79 -7.90 -12.93
N VAL A 290 1.62 -8.83 -13.38
CA VAL A 290 2.19 -9.90 -12.55
C VAL A 290 3.63 -9.53 -12.19
N GLU A 291 3.95 -9.63 -10.90
CA GLU A 291 5.26 -9.34 -10.36
C GLU A 291 5.91 -10.61 -9.81
N ALA A 292 7.15 -10.88 -10.18
CA ALA A 292 8.00 -11.92 -9.60
C ALA A 292 9.08 -11.25 -8.75
N ILE A 293 9.15 -11.62 -7.47
CA ILE A 293 9.94 -10.91 -6.47
C ILE A 293 11.11 -11.80 -6.02
N PHE A 294 12.32 -11.29 -6.13
CA PHE A 294 13.57 -12.02 -5.89
C PHE A 294 14.45 -11.29 -4.88
N TYR A 295 15.17 -12.03 -4.02
CA TYR A 295 16.26 -11.46 -3.24
C TYR A 295 17.48 -11.14 -4.09
N ARG A 296 18.24 -10.12 -3.68
CA ARG A 296 19.57 -9.86 -4.23
C ARG A 296 20.60 -10.77 -3.58
N SER A 297 21.25 -11.59 -4.39
CA SER A 297 22.35 -12.48 -3.99
C SER A 297 23.71 -11.77 -4.00
N ASP A 298 23.80 -10.63 -4.69
CA ASP A 298 25.03 -9.84 -4.86
C ASP A 298 25.29 -8.85 -3.72
N ILE A 299 24.37 -8.72 -2.76
CA ILE A 299 24.45 -7.78 -1.64
C ILE A 299 24.60 -8.52 -0.31
N ARG A 300 25.57 -8.09 0.52
CA ARG A 300 25.66 -8.50 1.94
C ARG A 300 24.80 -7.57 2.80
N ALA A 301 23.83 -8.14 3.51
CA ALA A 301 22.62 -7.52 4.08
C ALA A 301 22.78 -6.41 5.14
N PHE A 302 23.96 -5.84 5.41
CA PHE A 302 24.19 -5.07 6.64
C PHE A 302 24.15 -3.53 6.53
N THR A 303 23.91 -2.93 5.35
CA THR A 303 24.09 -1.47 5.18
C THR A 303 23.07 -0.73 4.30
N LEU A 304 21.99 -1.36 3.82
CA LEU A 304 21.13 -0.73 2.80
C LEU A 304 19.68 -0.51 3.21
N SER A 305 19.06 0.44 2.51
CA SER A 305 17.61 0.66 2.50
C SER A 305 16.90 -0.62 2.01
N PRO A 306 15.76 -1.01 2.61
CA PRO A 306 15.02 -2.21 2.24
C PRO A 306 14.58 -2.28 0.77
N THR A 307 14.38 -1.13 0.13
CA THR A 307 14.08 -1.05 -1.31
C THR A 307 15.22 -1.52 -2.21
N GLN A 308 16.42 -1.74 -1.67
CA GLN A 308 17.61 -2.15 -2.41
C GLN A 308 17.98 -3.63 -2.24
N ILE A 309 17.26 -4.40 -1.41
CA ILE A 309 17.61 -5.79 -1.08
C ILE A 309 16.81 -6.85 -1.87
N TRP A 310 15.83 -6.45 -2.66
CA TRP A 310 15.12 -7.33 -3.60
C TRP A 310 14.97 -6.68 -4.98
N ILE A 311 14.69 -7.51 -5.97
CA ILE A 311 14.44 -7.16 -7.36
C ILE A 311 13.03 -7.62 -7.72
N VAL A 312 12.31 -6.78 -8.46
CA VAL A 312 10.97 -7.08 -8.94
C VAL A 312 11.03 -7.14 -10.46
N GLU A 313 10.74 -8.32 -11.01
CA GLU A 313 10.49 -8.49 -12.43
C GLU A 313 8.99 -8.41 -12.68
N LYS A 314 8.59 -7.72 -13.73
CA LYS A 314 7.18 -7.49 -14.07
C LYS A 314 6.85 -7.93 -15.48
N THR A 315 5.63 -8.42 -15.64
CA THR A 315 5.02 -8.65 -16.94
C THR A 315 3.59 -8.12 -16.96
N THR A 316 3.17 -7.61 -18.11
CA THR A 316 1.81 -7.18 -18.42
C THR A 316 1.26 -7.85 -19.69
N ASP A 317 2.04 -8.75 -20.28
CA ASP A 317 1.76 -9.43 -21.54
C ASP A 317 1.76 -10.95 -21.39
N GLY A 318 1.39 -11.42 -20.19
CA GLY A 318 1.29 -12.85 -19.90
C GLY A 318 2.65 -13.55 -19.87
N GLY A 319 3.71 -12.89 -19.43
CA GLY A 319 5.03 -13.50 -19.23
C GLY A 319 5.85 -13.68 -20.52
N LEU A 320 5.42 -13.07 -21.63
CA LEU A 320 6.19 -13.01 -22.86
C LEU A 320 7.45 -12.14 -22.69
N HIS A 321 7.29 -10.99 -22.01
CA HIS A 321 8.40 -10.13 -21.65
C HIS A 321 8.37 -9.81 -20.16
N TRP A 322 9.56 -9.80 -19.57
CA TRP A 322 9.79 -9.41 -18.19
C TRP A 322 10.68 -8.17 -18.13
N THR A 323 10.33 -7.23 -17.28
CA THR A 323 11.08 -5.98 -17.08
C THR A 323 11.30 -5.71 -15.60
N THR A 324 12.51 -5.30 -15.26
CA THR A 324 12.87 -4.91 -13.91
C THR A 324 12.16 -3.61 -13.50
N GLY A 325 11.60 -3.56 -12.30
CA GLY A 325 10.98 -2.36 -11.74
C GLY A 325 10.87 -2.38 -10.22
N ASN A 326 10.03 -1.49 -9.68
CA ASN A 326 9.65 -1.45 -8.26
C ASN A 326 8.29 -2.12 -8.07
N GLN A 327 7.94 -2.63 -6.89
CA GLN A 327 6.59 -3.15 -6.65
C GLN A 327 5.50 -2.13 -7.00
N THR A 328 4.38 -2.65 -7.47
CA THR A 328 3.24 -1.86 -7.93
C THR A 328 2.30 -1.57 -6.77
N CYS A 329 1.82 -0.34 -6.73
CA CYS A 329 0.67 0.01 -5.91
C CYS A 329 -0.56 0.18 -6.79
N PRO A 330 -1.76 -0.06 -6.23
CA PRO A 330 -2.98 0.44 -6.83
C PRO A 330 -2.83 1.93 -7.17
N SER A 331 -3.50 2.37 -8.24
CA SER A 331 -3.45 3.76 -8.72
C SER A 331 -4.06 4.77 -7.75
N VAL A 332 -4.56 4.31 -6.61
CA VAL A 332 -5.29 5.11 -5.66
C VAL A 332 -5.03 4.61 -4.22
N GLY A 333 -4.90 5.55 -3.28
CA GLY A 333 -4.62 5.30 -1.87
C GLY A 333 -3.18 4.86 -1.53
N PRO A 334 -2.84 4.83 -0.22
CA PRO A 334 -1.64 4.18 0.26
C PRO A 334 -1.77 2.66 0.10
N CYS A 335 -0.62 2.00 0.01
CA CYS A 335 -0.50 0.57 -0.24
C CYS A 335 0.58 -0.01 0.66
N ALA A 336 0.42 -1.28 1.01
CA ALA A 336 1.45 -2.06 1.68
C ALA A 336 1.66 -3.36 0.92
N THR A 337 2.90 -3.84 0.90
CA THR A 337 3.26 -5.12 0.28
C THR A 337 4.39 -5.77 1.07
N TRP A 338 4.66 -7.01 0.72
CA TRP A 338 5.65 -7.85 1.38
C TRP A 338 6.94 -7.92 0.57
N SER A 339 8.07 -8.06 1.26
CA SER A 339 9.32 -8.50 0.64
C SER A 339 9.17 -9.91 0.06
N PRO A 340 10.14 -10.41 -0.74
CA PRO A 340 10.15 -11.83 -1.08
C PRO A 340 10.11 -12.69 0.20
N ALA A 341 9.38 -13.81 0.19
CA ALA A 341 9.36 -14.76 1.29
C ALA A 341 10.60 -15.65 1.27
N ARG A 342 11.00 -16.19 2.43
CA ARG A 342 12.00 -17.26 2.53
C ARG A 342 11.38 -18.47 3.19
N TRP A 343 11.91 -19.63 2.83
CA TRP A 343 11.60 -20.86 3.55
C TRP A 343 12.02 -20.75 5.02
N ALA A 344 11.13 -21.15 5.93
CA ALA A 344 11.35 -21.19 7.37
C ALA A 344 11.01 -22.56 7.94
N ASN A 345 11.66 -22.92 9.03
CA ASN A 345 11.32 -24.08 9.84
C ASN A 345 11.48 -23.75 11.32
N CYS A 346 10.35 -23.60 11.99
CA CYS A 346 10.29 -23.23 13.41
C CYS A 346 10.85 -24.33 14.32
N ALA A 347 10.69 -25.60 13.95
CA ALA A 347 11.24 -26.72 14.71
C ALA A 347 12.76 -26.85 14.54
N GLY A 348 13.30 -26.40 13.41
CA GLY A 348 14.73 -26.42 13.09
C GLY A 348 15.50 -25.14 13.43
N GLY A 349 14.84 -24.12 14.00
CA GLY A 349 15.45 -22.82 14.29
C GLY A 349 15.75 -21.96 13.05
N VAL A 350 15.21 -22.32 11.88
CA VAL A 350 15.33 -21.52 10.66
C VAL A 350 14.23 -20.47 10.66
N ILE A 351 14.56 -19.28 11.14
CA ILE A 351 13.64 -18.14 11.21
C ILE A 351 13.73 -17.33 9.91
N ALA A 352 12.65 -17.28 9.14
CA ALA A 352 12.51 -16.32 8.04
C ALA A 352 11.74 -15.09 8.50
N ALA A 353 12.33 -13.93 8.19
CA ALA A 353 11.72 -12.62 8.26
C ALA A 353 11.18 -12.25 6.87
N GLN A 354 9.97 -11.71 6.82
CA GLN A 354 9.43 -11.05 5.64
C GLN A 354 9.15 -9.60 6.00
N TRP A 355 9.77 -8.67 5.29
CA TRP A 355 9.61 -7.25 5.57
C TRP A 355 8.28 -6.74 5.06
N VAL A 356 7.65 -5.86 5.82
CA VAL A 356 6.54 -5.02 5.36
C VAL A 356 7.13 -3.76 4.77
N GLN A 357 6.62 -3.33 3.64
CA GLN A 357 6.86 -1.99 3.13
C GLN A 357 5.54 -1.34 2.75
N TYR A 358 5.50 -0.02 2.80
CA TYR A 358 4.36 0.77 2.41
C TYR A 358 4.77 1.92 1.51
N SER A 359 3.83 2.37 0.70
CA SER A 359 3.94 3.59 -0.08
C SER A 359 2.70 4.43 0.15
N GLN A 360 2.90 5.73 0.31
CA GLN A 360 1.84 6.73 0.45
C GLN A 360 1.54 7.45 -0.87
N ASN A 361 2.38 7.25 -1.89
CA ASN A 361 2.37 7.98 -3.15
C ASN A 361 2.35 7.03 -4.35
N HIS A 362 1.43 6.05 -4.31
CA HIS A 362 1.15 5.13 -5.42
C HIS A 362 2.39 4.39 -5.94
N GLY A 363 3.29 3.98 -5.05
CA GLY A 363 4.48 3.22 -5.38
C GLY A 363 5.66 4.04 -5.91
N ALA A 364 5.56 5.38 -5.92
CA ALA A 364 6.67 6.25 -6.32
C ALA A 364 7.83 6.17 -5.32
N THR A 365 7.53 6.09 -4.03
CA THR A 365 8.50 5.81 -2.97
C THR A 365 7.98 4.79 -2.00
N TRP A 366 8.88 3.95 -1.47
CA TRP A 366 8.57 2.88 -0.53
C TRP A 366 9.37 3.08 0.76
N ALA A 367 8.71 2.82 1.89
CA ALA A 367 9.29 2.89 3.23
C ALA A 367 8.95 1.63 4.03
N ILE A 368 9.75 1.32 5.04
CA ILE A 368 9.44 0.30 6.03
C ILE A 368 8.76 0.96 7.23
N PRO A 369 7.61 0.44 7.71
CA PRO A 369 6.97 0.98 8.90
C PRO A 369 7.86 0.74 10.12
N LEU A 370 7.77 1.60 11.15
CA LEU A 370 8.58 1.43 12.36
C LEU A 370 8.28 0.11 13.09
N LEU A 371 6.99 -0.24 13.21
CA LEU A 371 6.51 -1.51 13.75
C LEU A 371 5.10 -1.83 13.18
N PRO A 372 4.80 -3.08 12.80
CA PRO A 372 5.75 -4.15 12.55
C PRO A 372 6.49 -3.91 11.22
N ASP A 373 7.80 -3.74 11.28
CA ASP A 373 8.71 -3.63 10.12
C ASP A 373 8.93 -4.99 9.42
N VAL A 374 8.74 -6.07 10.17
CA VAL A 374 8.96 -7.44 9.74
C VAL A 374 7.92 -8.37 10.39
N VAL A 375 7.52 -9.40 9.64
CA VAL A 375 6.78 -10.54 10.18
C VAL A 375 7.66 -11.77 10.18
N HIS A 376 7.68 -12.46 11.31
CA HIS A 376 8.41 -13.70 11.50
C HIS A 376 7.45 -14.89 11.44
N HIS A 377 7.81 -15.90 10.65
CA HIS A 377 6.98 -17.11 10.50
C HIS A 377 6.85 -17.92 11.81
N CYS A 378 7.80 -17.76 12.74
CA CYS A 378 7.95 -18.61 13.92
C CYS A 378 7.84 -17.87 15.26
N LEU A 379 7.74 -16.54 15.23
CA LEU A 379 7.64 -15.72 16.43
C LEU A 379 6.31 -14.97 16.39
N PRO A 380 5.57 -14.90 17.51
CA PRO A 380 4.38 -14.04 17.58
C PRO A 380 4.76 -12.60 17.27
N ALA A 381 3.87 -11.92 16.51
CA ALA A 381 3.99 -10.52 16.12
C ALA A 381 3.88 -9.57 17.32
#